data_AF-A0A3M5U1P6-F1
#
_entry.id   AF-A0A3M5U1P6-F1
#
_cell.length_a   1.000
_cell.length_b   1.000
_cell.length_c   1.000
_cell.angle_alpha   90.00
_cell.angle_beta   90.00
_cell.angle_gamma   90.00
#
_symmetry.space_group_name_H-M   'P 1'
#
loop_
_entity.id
_entity.type
_entity.pdbx_description
1 polymer ?
#
loop_
_entity_poly.entity_id
_entity_poly.type
_entity_poly.pdbx_seq_one_letter_code
_entity_poly.pdbx_strand_id
1 'polypeptide(L)'
;MQPRGKTGRADIVLSLINKLYGIERNLKEGSDEQRYEARQQNSLPVLTELHAWMEKTQPQVTAQNALGKAISYLASNWHKLMRYTEAGFLPIDNNAADRAIRPFLIGRKNWPFSDTPKGATASAQLYSLVETAKINSQEPYA
;
A
#
# COMPACT_ATOMS: atom_id res chain seq x y z
N MET A 1 -14.71 9.69 -22.04
CA MET A 1 -14.76 10.60 -20.88
C MET A 1 -16.12 10.41 -20.21
N GLN A 2 -16.17 10.01 -18.94
CA GLN A 2 -17.46 9.81 -18.24
C GLN A 2 -18.12 11.18 -17.95
N PRO A 3 -19.44 11.32 -18.12
CA PRO A 3 -20.16 12.56 -17.80
C PRO A 3 -20.26 12.77 -16.28
N ARG A 4 -20.06 14.01 -15.83
CA ARG A 4 -20.20 14.43 -14.43
C ARG A 4 -21.59 14.05 -13.89
N GLY A 5 -21.63 13.35 -12.74
CA GLY A 5 -22.86 13.13 -11.96
C GLY A 5 -23.42 11.70 -11.93
N LYS A 6 -22.81 10.72 -12.61
CA LYS A 6 -23.17 9.30 -12.45
C LYS A 6 -22.09 8.57 -11.66
N THR A 7 -22.45 7.96 -10.54
CA THR A 7 -21.56 7.10 -9.75
C THR A 7 -21.06 5.95 -10.63
N GLY A 8 -19.82 6.03 -11.08
CA GLY A 8 -19.17 5.00 -11.85
C GLY A 8 -18.69 3.84 -10.97
N ARG A 9 -18.35 2.71 -11.60
CA ARG A 9 -17.69 1.57 -10.93
C ARG A 9 -16.46 2.00 -10.14
N ALA A 10 -15.68 2.95 -10.66
CA ALA A 10 -14.49 3.48 -9.98
C ALA A 10 -14.84 4.29 -8.72
N ASP A 11 -15.94 5.06 -8.73
CA ASP A 11 -16.33 5.89 -7.58
C ASP A 11 -16.75 5.03 -6.39
N ILE A 12 -17.41 3.89 -6.65
CA ILE A 12 -17.78 2.91 -5.60
C ILE A 12 -16.52 2.41 -4.90
N VAL A 13 -15.53 1.93 -5.67
CA VAL A 13 -14.27 1.42 -5.12
C VAL A 13 -13.51 2.51 -4.36
N LEU A 14 -13.44 3.72 -4.93
CA LEU A 14 -12.76 4.84 -4.29
C LEU A 14 -13.41 5.20 -2.96
N SER A 15 -14.74 5.15 -2.88
CA SER A 15 -15.49 5.36 -1.63
C SER A 15 -15.14 4.30 -0.58
N LEU A 16 -15.08 3.02 -0.96
CA LEU A 16 -14.69 1.93 -0.04
C LEU A 16 -13.26 2.08 0.45
N ILE A 17 -12.32 2.39 -0.45
CA ILE A 17 -10.92 2.65 -0.10
C ILE A 17 -10.83 3.84 0.86
N ASN A 18 -11.55 4.94 0.59
CA ASN A 18 -11.57 6.10 1.48
C ASN A 18 -12.12 5.77 2.87
N LYS A 19 -13.12 4.90 2.98
CA LYS A 19 -13.61 4.41 4.28
C LYS A 19 -12.51 3.68 5.05
N LEU A 20 -11.76 2.78 4.39
CA LEU A 20 -10.63 2.07 5.03
C LEU A 20 -9.57 3.05 5.55
N TYR A 21 -9.15 4.01 4.72
CA TYR A 21 -8.21 5.05 5.16
C TYR A 21 -8.78 5.97 6.24
N GLY A 22 -10.09 6.17 6.28
CA GLY A 22 -10.77 6.90 7.34
C GLY A 22 -10.64 6.19 8.70
N ILE A 23 -10.82 4.87 8.72
CA ILE A 23 -10.63 4.04 9.92
C ILE A 23 -9.19 4.15 10.40
N GLU A 24 -8.22 3.96 9.51
CA GLU A 24 -6.79 4.05 9.86
C GLU A 24 -6.40 5.43 10.37
N ARG A 25 -6.97 6.50 9.81
CA ARG A 25 -6.72 7.88 10.27
C ARG A 25 -7.20 8.11 11.69
N ASN A 26 -8.35 7.55 12.06
CA ASN A 26 -8.90 7.69 13.41
C ASN A 26 -8.08 6.94 14.47
N LEU A 27 -7.33 5.92 14.06
CA LEU A 27 -6.55 5.04 14.93
C LEU A 27 -5.04 5.32 14.85
N LYS A 28 -4.66 6.46 14.27
CA LYS A 28 -3.25 6.82 14.05
C LYS A 28 -2.45 6.82 15.36
N GLU A 29 -3.02 7.38 16.42
CA GLU A 29 -2.40 7.44 17.76
C GLU A 29 -2.82 6.27 18.66
N GLY A 30 -3.56 5.29 18.13
CA GLY A 30 -3.97 4.10 18.86
C GLY A 30 -2.83 3.10 19.04
N SER A 31 -2.94 2.27 20.07
CA SER A 31 -2.09 1.08 20.28
C SER A 31 -2.32 0.04 19.17
N ASP A 32 -1.40 -0.91 19.06
CA ASP A 32 -1.52 -1.98 18.07
C ASP A 32 -2.74 -2.87 18.34
N GLU A 33 -3.10 -3.11 19.60
CA GLU A 33 -4.30 -3.84 19.99
C GLU A 33 -5.57 -3.10 19.54
N GLN A 34 -5.65 -1.79 19.80
CA GLN A 34 -6.80 -0.97 19.37
C GLN A 34 -6.94 -0.93 17.85
N ARG A 35 -5.82 -0.83 17.11
CA ARG A 35 -5.82 -0.90 15.65
C ARG A 35 -6.31 -2.26 15.17
N TYR A 36 -5.82 -3.34 15.76
CA TYR A 36 -6.25 -4.70 15.42
C TYR A 36 -7.75 -4.87 15.63
N GLU A 37 -8.27 -4.58 16.83
CA GLU A 37 -9.70 -4.72 17.14
C GLU A 37 -10.57 -3.90 16.20
N ALA A 38 -10.20 -2.65 15.97
CA ALA A 38 -10.96 -1.78 15.08
C ALA A 38 -10.90 -2.24 13.61
N ARG A 39 -9.80 -2.87 13.16
CA ARG A 39 -9.74 -3.50 11.84
C ARG A 39 -10.65 -4.72 11.75
N GLN A 40 -10.71 -5.54 12.79
CA GLN A 40 -11.62 -6.69 12.84
C GLN A 40 -13.08 -6.25 12.79
N GLN A 41 -13.43 -5.19 13.52
CA GLN A 41 -14.81 -4.70 13.63
C GLN A 41 -15.26 -3.84 12.44
N ASN A 42 -14.38 -2.96 11.94
CA ASN A 42 -14.76 -1.92 10.98
C ASN A 42 -14.13 -2.12 9.59
N SER A 43 -12.86 -2.54 9.50
CA SER A 43 -12.17 -2.68 8.21
C SER A 43 -12.56 -3.96 7.49
N LEU A 44 -12.68 -5.09 8.20
CA LEU A 44 -13.06 -6.38 7.60
C LEU A 44 -14.41 -6.33 6.88
N PRO A 45 -15.50 -5.77 7.44
CA PRO A 45 -16.76 -5.65 6.71
C PRO A 45 -16.64 -4.87 5.40
N VAL A 46 -15.85 -3.79 5.40
CA VAL A 46 -15.62 -2.96 4.20
C VAL A 46 -14.78 -3.73 3.17
N LEU A 47 -13.79 -4.51 3.60
CA LEU A 47 -13.02 -5.39 2.73
C LEU A 47 -13.88 -6.51 2.14
N THR A 48 -14.78 -7.11 2.93
CA THR A 48 -15.75 -8.09 2.42
C THR A 48 -16.68 -7.48 1.38
N GLU A 49 -17.18 -6.26 1.61
CA GLU A 49 -17.99 -5.52 0.63
C GLU A 49 -17.20 -5.28 -0.66
N LEU A 50 -15.94 -4.84 -0.54
CA LEU A 50 -15.05 -4.61 -1.68
C LEU A 50 -14.77 -5.92 -2.46
N HIS A 51 -14.56 -7.03 -1.76
CA HIS A 51 -14.34 -8.34 -2.39
C HIS A 51 -15.56 -8.80 -3.18
N ALA A 52 -16.74 -8.76 -2.57
CA ALA A 52 -17.99 -9.15 -3.22
C ALA A 52 -18.28 -8.26 -4.44
N TRP A 53 -18.01 -6.95 -4.33
CA TRP A 53 -18.10 -6.03 -5.46
C TRP A 53 -17.14 -6.40 -6.59
N MET A 54 -15.89 -6.74 -6.25
CA MET A 54 -14.85 -7.12 -7.19
C MET A 54 -15.24 -8.40 -7.95
N GLU A 55 -15.64 -9.46 -7.24
CA GLU A 55 -16.06 -10.74 -7.84
C GLU A 55 -17.27 -10.57 -8.76
N LYS A 56 -18.26 -9.75 -8.36
CA LYS A 56 -19.43 -9.45 -9.19
C LYS A 56 -19.07 -8.64 -10.44
N THR A 57 -18.09 -7.75 -10.33
CA THR A 57 -17.74 -6.81 -11.40
C THR A 57 -16.78 -7.42 -12.41
N GLN A 58 -15.86 -8.28 -11.98
CA GLN A 58 -14.83 -8.91 -12.83
C GLN A 58 -15.36 -9.53 -14.14
N PRO A 59 -16.45 -10.33 -14.17
CA PRO A 59 -16.98 -10.88 -15.42
C PRO A 59 -17.64 -9.83 -16.33
N GLN A 60 -17.95 -8.65 -15.82
CA GLN A 60 -18.63 -7.57 -16.55
C GLN A 60 -17.68 -6.55 -17.17
N VAL A 61 -16.36 -6.77 -17.08
CA VAL A 61 -15.35 -5.85 -17.59
C VAL A 61 -14.36 -6.59 -18.49
N THR A 62 -14.07 -5.99 -19.63
CA THR A 62 -13.05 -6.53 -20.54
C THR A 62 -11.67 -6.38 -19.89
N ALA A 63 -10.93 -7.49 -19.77
CA ALA A 63 -9.61 -7.52 -19.12
C ALA A 63 -8.57 -6.55 -19.73
N GLN A 64 -8.73 -6.17 -20.99
CA GLN A 64 -7.80 -5.31 -21.73
C GLN A 64 -7.92 -3.82 -21.38
N ASN A 65 -9.09 -3.37 -20.89
CA ASN A 65 -9.28 -1.95 -20.55
C ASN A 65 -8.68 -1.61 -19.17
N ALA A 66 -8.50 -0.31 -18.89
CA ALA A 66 -7.84 0.14 -17.66
C ALA A 66 -8.52 -0.38 -16.38
N LEU A 67 -9.86 -0.44 -16.37
CA LEU A 67 -10.63 -0.94 -15.23
C LEU A 67 -10.48 -2.46 -15.04
N GLY A 68 -10.49 -3.22 -16.14
CA GLY A 68 -10.25 -4.66 -16.13
C GLY A 68 -8.86 -5.00 -15.60
N LYS A 69 -7.82 -4.27 -16.06
CA LYS A 69 -6.45 -4.41 -15.53
C LYS A 69 -6.39 -4.11 -14.03
N ALA A 70 -7.04 -3.05 -13.58
CA ALA A 70 -7.06 -2.67 -12.16
C ALA A 70 -7.76 -3.73 -11.28
N ILE A 71 -8.90 -4.26 -11.72
CA ILE A 71 -9.64 -5.31 -10.99
C ILE A 71 -8.83 -6.61 -10.95
N SER A 72 -8.24 -7.03 -12.07
CA SER A 72 -7.38 -8.21 -12.09
C SER A 72 -6.16 -8.05 -11.17
N TYR A 73 -5.55 -6.87 -11.15
CA TYR A 73 -4.44 -6.57 -10.24
C TYR A 73 -4.87 -6.62 -8.77
N LEU A 74 -6.03 -6.04 -8.43
CA LEU A 74 -6.59 -6.12 -7.08
C LEU A 74 -6.85 -7.58 -6.68
N ALA A 75 -7.49 -8.37 -7.55
CA ALA A 75 -7.79 -9.78 -7.30
C ALA A 75 -6.52 -10.61 -7.05
N SER A 76 -5.50 -10.47 -7.91
CA SER A 76 -4.24 -11.20 -7.75
C SER A 76 -3.47 -10.82 -6.48
N ASN A 77 -3.69 -9.63 -5.94
CA ASN A 77 -3.03 -9.14 -4.72
C ASN A 77 -3.95 -9.14 -3.49
N TRP A 78 -5.16 -9.71 -3.57
CA TRP A 78 -6.13 -9.68 -2.47
C TRP A 78 -5.57 -10.23 -1.16
N HIS A 79 -4.91 -11.39 -1.22
CA HIS A 79 -4.26 -12.00 -0.06
C HIS A 79 -3.23 -11.06 0.58
N LYS A 80 -2.49 -10.28 -0.21
CA LYS A 80 -1.51 -9.31 0.30
C LYS A 80 -2.19 -8.12 0.96
N LEU A 81 -3.28 -7.64 0.36
CA LEU A 81 -4.09 -6.56 0.92
C LEU A 81 -4.69 -6.97 2.27
N MET A 82 -5.12 -8.21 2.46
CA MET A 82 -5.71 -8.64 3.73
C MET A 82 -4.70 -8.64 4.89
N ARG A 83 -3.39 -8.75 4.61
CA ARG A 83 -2.37 -8.94 5.65
C ARG A 83 -2.30 -7.81 6.68
N TYR A 84 -2.58 -6.55 6.30
CA TYR A 84 -2.53 -5.46 7.29
C TYR A 84 -3.59 -5.63 8.39
N THR A 85 -4.63 -6.42 8.16
CA THR A 85 -5.66 -6.71 9.17
C THR A 85 -5.23 -7.79 10.18
N GLU A 86 -4.16 -8.54 9.89
CA GLU A 86 -3.69 -9.64 10.74
C GLU A 86 -3.00 -9.15 12.03
N ALA A 87 -2.40 -7.95 12.00
CA ALA A 87 -1.73 -7.37 13.17
C ALA A 87 -1.75 -5.83 13.13
N GLY A 88 -1.90 -5.20 14.31
CA GLY A 88 -2.02 -3.74 14.45
C GLY A 88 -0.83 -2.93 13.98
N PHE A 89 0.39 -3.46 14.16
CA PHE A 89 1.63 -2.78 13.75
C PHE A 89 1.82 -2.75 12.23
N LEU A 90 1.08 -3.57 11.47
CA LEU A 90 1.17 -3.58 10.01
C LEU A 90 0.47 -2.33 9.45
N PRO A 91 1.15 -1.53 8.61
CA PRO A 91 0.51 -0.42 7.93
C PRO A 91 -0.39 -0.91 6.80
N ILE A 92 -1.45 -0.15 6.49
CA ILE A 92 -2.35 -0.43 5.35
C ILE A 92 -1.65 -0.33 3.99
N ASP A 93 -0.57 0.44 3.90
CA ASP A 93 0.18 0.69 2.69
C ASP A 93 1.70 0.63 2.92
N ASN A 94 2.45 0.57 1.82
CA ASN A 94 3.91 0.51 1.81
C ASN A 94 4.55 1.91 1.74
N ASN A 95 3.81 3.01 1.98
CA ASN A 95 4.32 4.37 1.76
C ASN A 95 5.57 4.68 2.59
N ALA A 96 5.68 4.12 3.79
CA ALA A 96 6.87 4.28 4.62
C ALA A 96 8.13 3.68 3.95
N ALA A 97 8.02 2.48 3.41
CA ALA A 97 9.11 1.82 2.68
C ALA A 97 9.44 2.56 1.38
N ASP A 98 8.43 3.01 0.64
CA ASP A 98 8.61 3.77 -0.60
C ASP A 98 9.30 5.12 -0.36
N ARG A 99 9.01 5.78 0.78
CA ARG A 99 9.73 6.98 1.22
C ARG A 99 11.18 6.66 1.59
N ALA A 100 11.44 5.56 2.30
CA ALA A 100 12.78 5.16 2.73
C ALA A 100 13.70 4.80 1.56
N ILE A 101 13.17 4.16 0.50
CA ILE A 101 13.97 3.78 -0.68
C ILE A 101 14.17 4.93 -1.68
N ARG A 102 13.37 6.00 -1.61
CA ARG A 102 13.41 7.11 -2.57
C ARG A 102 14.79 7.76 -2.72
N PRO A 103 15.57 8.06 -1.65
CA PRO A 103 16.92 8.60 -1.77
C PRO A 103 17.84 7.71 -2.61
N PHE A 104 17.79 6.39 -2.40
CA PHE A 104 18.56 5.43 -3.19
C PHE A 104 18.16 5.46 -4.68
N LEU A 105 16.85 5.49 -4.98
CA LEU A 105 16.37 5.57 -6.36
C LEU A 105 16.83 6.84 -7.08
N ILE A 106 16.86 7.97 -6.38
CA ILE A 106 17.38 9.24 -6.90
C ILE A 106 18.89 9.15 -7.12
N GLY A 107 19.65 8.63 -6.15
CA GLY A 107 21.10 8.41 -6.28
C GLY A 107 21.44 7.52 -7.47
N ARG A 108 20.79 6.36 -7.59
CA ARG A 108 20.95 5.41 -8.71
C ARG A 108 20.74 6.09 -10.07
N LYS A 109 19.74 6.95 -10.20
CA LYS A 109 19.49 7.69 -11.44
C LYS A 109 20.65 8.65 -11.80
N ASN A 110 21.34 9.18 -10.79
CA ASN A 110 22.45 10.12 -10.94
C ASN A 110 23.83 9.44 -11.01
N TRP A 111 23.91 8.12 -10.83
CA TRP A 111 25.15 7.34 -10.88
C TRP A 111 25.14 6.36 -12.07
N PRO A 112 25.23 6.85 -13.32
CA PRO A 112 25.11 6.00 -14.50
C PRO A 112 26.21 4.94 -14.60
N PHE A 113 27.33 5.12 -13.90
CA PHE A 113 28.47 4.20 -13.87
C PHE A 113 28.37 3.15 -12.75
N SER A 114 27.30 3.15 -11.96
CA SER A 114 27.06 2.17 -10.88
C SER A 114 26.04 1.11 -11.31
N ASP A 115 26.50 0.14 -12.09
CA ASP A 115 25.65 -0.86 -12.75
C ASP A 115 25.91 -2.33 -12.33
N THR A 116 26.88 -2.56 -11.44
CA THR A 116 27.25 -3.92 -11.04
C THR A 116 26.30 -4.49 -9.95
N PRO A 117 25.96 -5.79 -10.01
CA PRO A 117 25.19 -6.44 -8.95
C PRO A 117 25.86 -6.33 -7.57
N LYS A 118 27.20 -6.40 -7.51
CA LYS A 118 27.96 -6.22 -6.26
C LYS A 118 27.77 -4.81 -5.69
N GLY A 119 27.81 -3.77 -6.52
CA GLY A 119 27.57 -2.39 -6.12
C GLY A 119 26.13 -2.17 -5.64
N ALA A 120 25.15 -2.81 -6.28
CA ALA A 120 23.76 -2.78 -5.85
C ALA A 120 23.57 -3.42 -4.46
N THR A 121 24.17 -4.59 -4.21
CA THR A 121 24.14 -5.25 -2.89
C THR A 121 24.80 -4.41 -1.81
N ALA A 122 26.01 -3.87 -2.07
CA ALA A 122 26.71 -3.01 -1.13
C ALA A 122 25.90 -1.76 -0.79
N SER A 123 25.28 -1.13 -1.79
CA SER A 123 24.38 0.01 -1.58
C SER A 123 23.18 -0.39 -0.73
N ALA A 124 22.50 -1.49 -1.06
CA ALA A 124 21.34 -1.95 -0.31
C ALA A 124 21.67 -2.19 1.17
N GLN A 125 22.85 -2.76 1.47
CA GLN A 125 23.32 -2.94 2.85
C GLN A 125 23.53 -1.62 3.58
N LEU A 126 24.23 -0.66 2.97
CA LEU A 126 24.50 0.65 3.58
C LEU A 126 23.22 1.46 3.81
N TYR A 127 22.34 1.54 2.81
CA TYR A 127 21.06 2.24 2.96
C TYR A 127 20.18 1.58 4.02
N SER A 128 20.16 0.24 4.07
CA SER A 128 19.41 -0.48 5.12
C SER A 128 19.93 -0.17 6.52
N LEU A 129 21.25 -0.09 6.70
CA LEU A 129 21.85 0.28 7.98
C LEU A 129 21.48 1.71 8.41
N VAL A 130 21.57 2.67 7.48
CA VAL A 130 21.21 4.08 7.73
C VAL A 130 19.72 4.23 8.05
N GLU A 131 18.83 3.57 7.29
CA GLU A 131 17.39 3.62 7.57
C GLU A 131 17.04 2.93 8.89
N THR A 132 17.74 1.85 9.26
CA THR A 132 17.58 1.20 10.57
C THR A 132 18.00 2.15 11.70
N ALA A 133 19.12 2.86 11.56
CA ALA A 133 19.55 3.85 12.56
C ALA A 133 18.52 4.96 12.75
N LYS A 134 18.00 5.53 11.65
CA LYS A 134 16.94 6.56 11.68
C LYS A 134 15.67 6.07 12.37
N ILE A 135 15.22 4.84 12.09
CA ILE A 135 14.03 4.24 12.72
C ILE A 135 14.23 4.10 14.24
N ASN A 136 15.46 3.80 14.69
CA ASN A 136 15.82 3.71 16.11
C ASN A 136 16.18 5.06 16.74
N SER A 137 15.87 6.19 16.07
CA SER A 137 16.19 7.54 16.53
C SER A 137 17.69 7.77 16.81
N GLN A 138 18.57 7.04 16.12
CA GLN A 138 20.01 7.22 16.18
C GLN A 138 20.45 8.11 15.02
N GLU A 139 21.29 9.09 15.31
CA GLU A 139 21.85 9.99 14.31
C GLU A 139 22.97 9.27 13.54
N PRO A 140 22.81 9.00 12.21
CA PRO A 140 23.81 8.23 11.45
C PRO A 140 25.10 9.00 11.18
N TYR A 141 25.14 10.29 11.52
CA TYR A 141 26.23 11.23 11.25
C TYR A 141 26.95 11.70 12.53
N ALA A 142 26.51 11.24 13.71
CA ALA A 142 27.08 11.61 15.00
C ALA A 142 28.43 10.94 15.29
#